data_AF-A0A6I3LGZ3-F1
#
_entry.id   AF-A0A6I3LGZ3-F1
#
_cell.length_a   1.000
_cell.length_b   1.000
_cell.length_c   1.000
_cell.angle_alpha   90.00
_cell.angle_beta   90.00
_cell.angle_gamma   90.00
#
_symmetry.space_group_name_H-M   'P 1'
#
loop_
_entity.id
_entity.type
_entity.pdbx_description
1 polymer ?
#
loop_
_entity_poly.entity_id
_entity_poly.type
_entity_poly.pdbx_seq_one_letter_code
_entity_poly.pdbx_strand_id
1 'polypeptide(L)'
;MKILKYIASLSILCFLATSCSSDDNKDTDKKEPKLHLTASSNEITVDQDITFSIFADGKPVNDAIITLADGEQIANNKWTAVKAGIFYFTASKKGFQTSERISITVKEKEKEEEKEPEVKGEGTFTYKGKTYTIDKSTLSFEGKFKSDDNSFEAGWIIDSVNNESGLSVLSICFTPIITTAEGKEMYQLPNETNITSTMLSIFQDASEIYYTRTNVTIKAKLEQTKYEEIASGYIKTTCTNVNQEDFSLEYRGLHHLHLQNWTDS
;
A
#
# COMPACT_ATOMS: atom_id res chain seq x y z
N MET A 1 44.97 39.56 30.97
CA MET A 1 46.29 40.26 31.03
C MET A 1 47.28 39.35 31.76
N LYS A 2 48.59 39.42 31.43
CA LYS A 2 49.63 38.36 31.61
C LYS A 2 49.42 37.22 30.59
N ILE A 3 50.20 37.03 29.51
CA ILE A 3 51.62 37.29 29.13
C ILE A 3 52.64 36.27 29.69
N LEU A 4 53.49 35.79 28.76
CA LEU A 4 54.90 35.29 28.86
C LEU A 4 55.06 33.79 28.49
N LYS A 5 55.34 33.43 27.22
CA LYS A 5 56.61 33.42 26.42
C LYS A 5 57.57 32.22 26.70
N TYR A 6 57.77 31.41 25.65
CA TYR A 6 59.00 30.76 25.12
C TYR A 6 60.19 30.37 26.02
N ILE A 7 60.78 29.20 25.73
CA ILE A 7 62.25 28.92 25.67
C ILE A 7 62.48 27.70 24.73
N ALA A 8 63.67 27.58 24.12
CA ALA A 8 64.03 26.58 23.10
C ALA A 8 65.37 25.85 23.36
N SER A 9 65.54 24.64 22.79
CA SER A 9 66.80 23.95 22.43
C SER A 9 66.46 22.84 21.41
N LEU A 10 67.22 22.42 20.37
CA LEU A 10 68.61 22.64 19.90
C LEU A 10 69.66 21.58 20.34
N SER A 11 70.56 21.26 19.39
CA SER A 11 71.82 20.45 19.44
C SER A 11 71.69 18.90 19.42
N ILE A 12 72.12 18.14 18.38
CA ILE A 12 73.48 17.88 17.79
C ILE A 12 74.22 16.76 18.59
N LEU A 13 74.94 15.75 18.05
CA LEU A 13 75.16 15.17 16.68
C LEU A 13 76.12 13.93 16.79
N CYS A 14 76.10 13.01 15.81
CA CYS A 14 77.14 12.01 15.43
C CYS A 14 77.54 10.84 16.36
N PHE A 15 77.63 9.63 15.77
CA PHE A 15 78.88 8.87 15.56
C PHE A 15 78.72 7.87 14.38
N LEU A 16 79.83 7.42 13.77
CA LEU A 16 79.87 6.65 12.53
C LEU A 16 80.67 5.33 12.61
N ALA A 17 80.12 4.31 11.95
CA ALA A 17 80.78 3.34 11.04
C ALA A 17 81.49 2.05 11.54
N THR A 18 81.46 1.06 10.61
CA THR A 18 82.20 -0.22 10.48
C THR A 18 81.73 -1.42 11.32
N SER A 19 81.75 -2.69 10.85
CA SER A 19 81.78 -3.28 9.48
C SER A 19 81.55 -4.80 9.57
N CYS A 20 81.13 -5.46 8.47
CA CYS A 20 81.11 -6.93 8.27
C CYS A 20 80.10 -7.74 9.14
N SER A 21 79.59 -8.91 8.75
CA SER A 21 79.67 -9.69 7.50
C SER A 21 78.63 -10.82 7.53
N SER A 22 77.87 -11.02 6.44
CA SER A 22 77.70 -12.31 5.73
C SER A 22 76.51 -12.20 4.77
N ASP A 23 76.69 -12.67 3.53
CA ASP A 23 75.57 -13.05 2.68
C ASP A 23 74.72 -14.13 3.38
N ASP A 24 73.40 -14.06 3.21
CA ASP A 24 72.70 -15.22 2.64
C ASP A 24 71.45 -14.78 1.85
N ASN A 25 71.37 -15.28 0.62
CA ASN A 25 70.42 -14.83 -0.40
C ASN A 25 69.05 -15.49 -0.23
N LYS A 26 67.99 -14.68 -0.07
CA LYS A 26 66.61 -14.96 -0.52
C LYS A 26 65.72 -13.73 -0.38
N ASP A 27 65.91 -12.76 -1.28
CA ASP A 27 64.84 -11.81 -1.58
C ASP A 27 63.77 -12.54 -2.43
N THR A 28 62.97 -13.37 -1.76
CA THR A 28 61.77 -13.91 -2.39
C THR A 28 60.73 -12.80 -2.37
N ASP A 29 60.51 -12.22 -3.55
CA ASP A 29 59.40 -11.38 -3.93
C ASP A 29 58.07 -12.14 -3.72
N LYS A 30 57.69 -12.33 -2.44
CA LYS A 30 56.55 -13.15 -2.01
C LYS A 30 55.28 -12.33 -2.18
N LYS A 31 54.93 -12.12 -3.46
CA LYS A 31 53.71 -11.46 -3.89
C LYS A 31 52.53 -12.00 -3.09
N GLU A 32 51.91 -11.14 -2.29
CA GLU A 32 50.77 -11.54 -1.46
C GLU A 32 49.65 -12.08 -2.36
N PRO A 33 48.99 -13.19 -1.98
CA PRO A 33 47.89 -13.75 -2.77
C PRO A 33 46.73 -12.76 -2.84
N LYS A 34 46.07 -12.68 -3.99
CA LYS A 34 44.94 -11.77 -4.22
C LYS A 34 43.63 -12.43 -3.86
N LEU A 35 42.79 -11.72 -3.09
CA LEU A 35 41.43 -12.16 -2.81
C LEU A 35 40.55 -12.03 -4.06
N HIS A 36 39.67 -13.00 -4.28
CA HIS A 36 38.61 -12.96 -5.27
C HIS A 36 37.28 -13.07 -4.52
N LEU A 37 36.52 -11.97 -4.52
CA LEU A 37 35.19 -11.89 -3.92
C LEU A 37 34.14 -12.22 -4.99
N THR A 38 33.25 -13.14 -4.66
CA THR A 38 32.10 -13.54 -5.48
C THR A 38 30.82 -13.38 -4.67
N ALA A 39 29.70 -13.23 -5.36
CA ALA A 39 28.38 -13.16 -4.76
C ALA A 39 27.42 -14.12 -5.47
N SER A 40 26.38 -14.56 -4.77
CA SER A 40 25.38 -15.53 -5.26
C SER A 40 24.46 -14.98 -6.36
N SER A 41 24.40 -13.67 -6.53
CA SER A 41 23.80 -12.98 -7.67
C SER A 41 24.60 -11.71 -7.99
N ASN A 42 24.30 -11.04 -9.10
CA ASN A 42 24.67 -9.64 -9.36
C ASN A 42 23.45 -8.71 -9.37
N GLU A 43 22.23 -9.26 -9.28
CA GLU A 43 20.97 -8.52 -9.26
C GLU A 43 19.98 -9.17 -8.28
N ILE A 44 19.31 -8.36 -7.45
CA ILE A 44 18.29 -8.76 -6.48
C ILE A 44 17.22 -7.66 -6.35
N THR A 45 16.10 -7.93 -5.66
CA THR A 45 15.16 -6.88 -5.23
C THR A 45 15.43 -6.42 -3.79
N VAL A 46 14.80 -5.33 -3.36
CA VAL A 46 14.69 -4.99 -1.93
C VAL A 46 14.08 -6.18 -1.15
N ASP A 47 14.48 -6.30 0.13
CA ASP A 47 14.23 -7.40 1.07
C ASP A 47 14.90 -8.74 0.74
N GLN A 48 15.59 -8.88 -0.39
CA GLN A 48 16.31 -10.11 -0.72
C GLN A 48 17.70 -10.18 -0.09
N ASP A 49 18.11 -11.41 0.19
CA ASP A 49 19.41 -11.76 0.73
C ASP A 49 20.41 -12.10 -0.38
N ILE A 50 21.66 -11.71 -0.17
CA ILE A 50 22.80 -12.20 -0.95
C ILE A 50 23.86 -12.80 -0.02
N THR A 51 24.40 -13.93 -0.43
CA THR A 51 25.56 -14.57 0.21
C THR A 51 26.81 -14.38 -0.64
N PHE A 52 27.94 -14.10 0.01
CA PHE A 52 29.25 -13.92 -0.60
C PHE A 52 30.16 -15.13 -0.40
N SER A 53 31.18 -15.26 -1.24
CA SER A 53 32.24 -16.25 -1.09
C SER A 53 33.59 -15.69 -1.54
N ILE A 54 34.64 -15.99 -0.79
CA ILE A 54 35.97 -15.37 -0.94
C ILE A 54 37.00 -16.47 -1.17
N PHE A 55 37.83 -16.30 -2.20
CA PHE A 55 38.87 -17.25 -2.58
C PHE A 55 40.24 -16.57 -2.71
N ALA A 56 41.31 -17.34 -2.55
CA ALA A 56 42.68 -16.99 -2.93
C ALA A 56 43.35 -18.24 -3.51
N ASP A 57 43.97 -18.13 -4.69
CA ASP A 57 44.60 -19.24 -5.41
C ASP A 57 43.71 -20.51 -5.50
N GLY A 58 42.41 -20.30 -5.72
CA GLY A 58 41.38 -21.35 -5.81
C GLY A 58 40.93 -21.96 -4.47
N LYS A 59 41.42 -21.48 -3.32
CA LYS A 59 41.07 -21.98 -1.98
C LYS A 59 40.18 -20.99 -1.23
N PRO A 60 39.18 -21.44 -0.45
CA PRO A 60 38.29 -20.56 0.30
C PRO A 60 39.02 -19.83 1.45
N VAL A 61 38.62 -18.58 1.72
CA VAL A 61 39.17 -17.72 2.77
C VAL A 61 38.01 -17.22 3.66
N ASN A 62 37.73 -17.96 4.73
CA ASN A 62 36.52 -17.76 5.56
C ASN A 62 36.62 -16.61 6.59
N ASP A 63 37.82 -16.07 6.81
CA ASP A 63 38.18 -15.08 7.83
C ASP A 63 38.61 -13.73 7.22
N ALA A 64 38.26 -13.49 5.95
CA ALA A 64 38.40 -12.18 5.32
C ALA A 64 37.17 -11.30 5.62
N ILE A 65 37.39 -9.99 5.76
CA ILE A 65 36.36 -9.00 6.06
C ILE A 65 35.78 -8.48 4.74
N ILE A 66 34.46 -8.59 4.56
CA ILE A 66 33.73 -7.96 3.46
C ILE A 66 33.29 -6.57 3.90
N THR A 67 33.46 -5.59 3.01
CA THR A 67 33.16 -4.18 3.27
C THR A 67 32.40 -3.59 2.10
N LEU A 68 31.26 -2.94 2.40
CA LEU A 68 30.50 -2.11 1.48
C LEU A 68 31.24 -0.77 1.27
N ALA A 69 31.06 -0.12 0.11
CA ALA A 69 31.84 1.06 -0.26
C ALA A 69 31.65 2.32 0.63
N ASP A 70 30.64 2.34 1.50
CA ASP A 70 30.42 3.35 2.54
C ASP A 70 31.16 3.03 3.87
N GLY A 71 31.76 1.85 3.98
CA GLY A 71 32.52 1.37 5.14
C GLY A 71 31.80 0.33 6.00
N GLU A 72 30.54 -0.03 5.70
CA GLU A 72 29.82 -1.06 6.47
C GLU A 72 30.48 -2.44 6.32
N GLN A 73 30.72 -3.13 7.44
CA GLN A 73 31.24 -4.51 7.43
C GLN A 73 30.11 -5.52 7.40
N ILE A 74 30.16 -6.45 6.44
CA ILE A 74 29.12 -7.45 6.25
C ILE A 74 29.35 -8.67 7.15
N ALA A 75 28.42 -8.92 8.07
CA ALA A 75 28.47 -10.07 8.97
C ALA A 75 28.14 -11.38 8.25
N ASN A 76 28.74 -12.49 8.69
CA ASN A 76 28.42 -13.86 8.25
C ASN A 76 28.41 -14.09 6.72
N ASN A 77 29.15 -13.27 5.96
CA ASN A 77 29.15 -13.24 4.49
C ASN A 77 27.75 -13.10 3.87
N LYS A 78 26.80 -12.47 4.57
CA LYS A 78 25.40 -12.32 4.13
C LYS A 78 24.94 -10.87 4.27
N TRP A 79 24.34 -10.31 3.22
CA TRP A 79 23.78 -8.96 3.21
C TRP A 79 22.33 -8.99 2.72
N THR A 80 21.47 -8.15 3.31
CA THR A 80 20.06 -8.00 2.93
C THR A 80 19.85 -6.60 2.38
N ALA A 81 19.25 -6.50 1.19
CA ALA A 81 19.08 -5.21 0.53
C ALA A 81 17.90 -4.40 1.09
N VAL A 82 18.17 -3.31 1.81
CA VAL A 82 17.13 -2.47 2.43
C VAL A 82 16.63 -1.31 1.56
N LYS A 83 17.26 -1.05 0.42
CA LYS A 83 16.89 0.01 -0.54
C LYS A 83 17.42 -0.30 -1.94
N ALA A 84 16.74 0.20 -2.97
CA ALA A 84 17.19 0.08 -4.35
C ALA A 84 18.47 0.89 -4.63
N GLY A 85 19.23 0.51 -5.66
CA GLY A 85 20.48 1.17 -6.06
C GLY A 85 21.58 0.19 -6.47
N ILE A 86 22.78 0.71 -6.74
CA ILE A 86 23.96 -0.10 -7.05
C ILE A 86 24.93 -0.06 -5.85
N PHE A 87 25.27 -1.22 -5.33
CA PHE A 87 26.07 -1.41 -4.12
C PHE A 87 27.40 -2.07 -4.48
N TYR A 88 28.49 -1.60 -3.88
CA TYR A 88 29.84 -2.03 -4.24
C TYR A 88 30.55 -2.67 -3.05
N PHE A 89 31.08 -3.88 -3.23
CA PHE A 89 31.70 -4.66 -2.16
C PHE A 89 33.16 -4.99 -2.48
N THR A 90 33.99 -5.02 -1.46
CA THR A 90 35.37 -5.55 -1.50
C THR A 90 35.65 -6.45 -0.30
N ALA A 91 36.56 -7.41 -0.45
CA ALA A 91 37.06 -8.25 0.63
C ALA A 91 38.51 -7.90 0.96
N SER A 92 38.86 -7.89 2.25
CA SER A 92 40.21 -7.58 2.74
C SER A 92 40.64 -8.53 3.85
N LYS A 93 41.95 -8.82 3.92
CA LYS A 93 42.56 -9.64 4.98
C LYS A 93 44.05 -9.31 5.08
N LYS A 94 44.61 -9.26 6.29
CA LYS A 94 46.05 -9.03 6.50
C LYS A 94 46.89 -10.14 5.84
N GLY A 95 47.90 -9.76 5.05
CA GLY A 95 48.75 -10.69 4.30
C GLY A 95 48.18 -11.15 2.95
N PHE A 96 47.12 -10.47 2.47
CA PHE A 96 46.49 -10.70 1.17
C PHE A 96 46.25 -9.35 0.49
N GLN A 97 46.32 -9.32 -0.84
CA GLN A 97 45.84 -8.16 -1.59
C GLN A 97 44.31 -8.11 -1.55
N THR A 98 43.75 -6.93 -1.28
CA THR A 98 42.31 -6.65 -1.34
C THR A 98 41.71 -7.13 -2.66
N SER A 99 40.46 -7.61 -2.60
CA SER A 99 39.78 -8.10 -3.79
C SER A 99 39.52 -7.01 -4.83
N GLU A 100 39.21 -7.44 -6.04
CA GLU A 100 38.45 -6.59 -6.96
C GLU A 100 37.12 -6.18 -6.35
N ARG A 101 36.62 -5.01 -6.77
CA ARG A 101 35.32 -4.50 -6.40
C ARG A 101 34.26 -5.18 -7.26
N ILE A 102 33.27 -5.79 -6.63
CA ILE A 102 32.05 -6.27 -7.31
C ILE A 102 30.90 -5.29 -7.10
N SER A 103 29.90 -5.35 -7.98
CA SER A 103 28.69 -4.52 -7.93
C SER A 103 27.44 -5.39 -7.88
N ILE A 104 26.51 -5.07 -6.98
CA ILE A 104 25.18 -5.69 -6.88
C ILE A 104 24.13 -4.62 -7.21
N THR A 105 23.26 -4.91 -8.17
CA THR A 105 22.10 -4.07 -8.51
C THR A 105 20.91 -4.50 -7.67
N VAL A 106 20.36 -3.59 -6.88
CA VAL A 106 19.09 -3.79 -6.16
C VAL A 106 17.99 -3.05 -6.90
N LYS A 107 17.03 -3.80 -7.43
CA LYS A 107 15.78 -3.28 -7.98
C LYS A 107 14.82 -2.93 -6.86
N GLU A 108 13.97 -1.93 -7.09
CA GLU A 108 12.80 -1.73 -6.24
C GLU A 108 11.95 -3.00 -6.22
N LYS A 109 11.34 -3.28 -5.06
CA LYS A 109 10.28 -4.28 -4.99
C LYS A 109 9.09 -3.71 -5.76
N GLU A 110 8.63 -4.43 -6.78
CA GLU A 110 7.40 -4.06 -7.47
C GLU A 110 6.30 -3.93 -6.41
N LYS A 111 5.62 -2.78 -6.39
CA LYS A 111 4.42 -2.64 -5.58
C LYS A 111 3.41 -3.60 -6.19
N GLU A 112 2.96 -4.58 -5.42
CA GLU A 112 1.82 -5.39 -5.81
C GLU A 112 0.66 -4.43 -6.08
N GLU A 113 0.26 -4.31 -7.35
CA GLU A 113 -0.90 -3.51 -7.74
C GLU A 113 -2.12 -4.17 -7.11
N GLU A 114 -2.59 -3.59 -6.01
CA GLU A 114 -3.67 -4.14 -5.22
C GLU A 114 -4.99 -3.95 -5.97
N LYS A 115 -5.28 -4.94 -6.83
CA LYS A 115 -6.43 -4.95 -7.73
C LYS A 115 -7.71 -4.59 -7.00
N GLU A 116 -8.50 -3.76 -7.66
CA GLU A 116 -9.84 -3.41 -7.20
C GLU A 116 -10.65 -4.70 -6.93
N PRO A 117 -11.28 -4.81 -5.75
CA PRO A 117 -12.02 -6.01 -5.37
C PRO A 117 -13.30 -6.13 -6.20
N GLU A 118 -13.62 -7.36 -6.60
CA GLU A 118 -14.90 -7.66 -7.23
C GLU A 118 -16.05 -7.31 -6.28
N VAL A 119 -16.95 -6.43 -6.71
CA VAL A 119 -18.08 -5.94 -5.89
C VAL A 119 -19.02 -7.10 -5.56
N LYS A 120 -18.95 -7.56 -4.32
CA LYS A 120 -19.67 -8.72 -3.79
C LYS A 120 -20.21 -8.45 -2.39
N GLY A 121 -21.27 -9.18 -2.04
CA GLY A 121 -21.88 -9.14 -0.72
C GLY A 121 -22.90 -10.26 -0.56
N GLU A 122 -23.50 -10.31 0.62
CA GLU A 122 -24.54 -11.26 0.99
C GLU A 122 -25.82 -10.49 1.30
N GLY A 123 -26.92 -10.84 0.65
CA GLY A 123 -28.21 -10.20 0.89
C GLY A 123 -29.36 -10.83 0.14
N THR A 124 -30.57 -10.53 0.60
CA THR A 124 -31.82 -10.95 0.00
C THR A 124 -32.88 -9.87 0.09
N PHE A 125 -33.91 -9.98 -0.74
CA PHE A 125 -35.17 -9.27 -0.54
C PHE A 125 -36.37 -10.21 -0.72
N THR A 126 -37.50 -9.86 -0.10
CA THR A 126 -38.76 -10.60 -0.20
C THR A 126 -39.83 -9.74 -0.87
N TYR A 127 -40.46 -10.28 -1.90
CA TYR A 127 -41.53 -9.64 -2.67
C TYR A 127 -42.54 -10.69 -3.15
N LYS A 128 -43.84 -10.48 -2.88
CA LYS A 128 -44.94 -11.41 -3.20
C LYS A 128 -44.66 -12.83 -2.69
N GLY A 129 -44.31 -12.95 -1.41
CA GLY A 129 -44.12 -14.21 -0.69
C GLY A 129 -42.84 -14.98 -1.04
N LYS A 130 -42.08 -14.51 -2.03
CA LYS A 130 -40.84 -15.13 -2.49
C LYS A 130 -39.63 -14.29 -2.09
N THR A 131 -38.58 -14.96 -1.63
CA THR A 131 -37.27 -14.38 -1.36
C THR A 131 -36.34 -14.55 -2.57
N TYR A 132 -35.52 -13.53 -2.85
CA TYR A 132 -34.57 -13.45 -3.96
C TYR A 132 -33.20 -13.07 -3.42
N THR A 133 -32.12 -13.61 -3.99
CA THR A 133 -30.74 -13.19 -3.68
C THR A 133 -30.42 -11.84 -4.32
N ILE A 134 -29.52 -11.08 -3.73
CA ILE A 134 -29.00 -9.84 -4.33
C ILE A 134 -27.65 -10.15 -4.95
N ASP A 135 -27.61 -10.16 -6.28
CA ASP A 135 -26.42 -10.52 -7.06
C ASP A 135 -25.55 -9.28 -7.36
N LYS A 136 -26.16 -8.09 -7.35
CA LYS A 136 -25.49 -6.79 -7.51
C LYS A 136 -26.14 -5.74 -6.61
N SER A 137 -25.32 -4.87 -6.00
CA SER A 137 -25.80 -3.63 -5.39
C SER A 137 -25.01 -2.42 -5.90
N THR A 138 -25.67 -1.28 -6.03
CA THR A 138 -25.09 -0.02 -6.52
C THR A 138 -25.67 1.15 -5.73
N LEU A 139 -24.81 2.07 -5.29
CA LEU A 139 -25.17 3.34 -4.69
C LEU A 139 -24.89 4.45 -5.72
N SER A 140 -25.92 5.18 -6.11
CA SER A 140 -25.83 6.28 -7.08
C SER A 140 -26.14 7.62 -6.41
N PHE A 141 -25.34 8.64 -6.72
CA PHE A 141 -25.62 10.03 -6.34
C PHE A 141 -26.43 10.73 -7.43
N GLU A 142 -27.68 11.08 -7.10
CA GLU A 142 -28.63 11.70 -8.02
C GLU A 142 -28.60 13.24 -8.00
N GLY A 143 -27.67 13.83 -7.25
CA GLY A 143 -27.51 15.28 -7.16
C GLY A 143 -28.19 15.92 -5.95
N LYS A 144 -28.38 17.23 -6.03
CA LYS A 144 -28.92 18.09 -4.97
C LYS A 144 -30.41 18.37 -5.19
N PHE A 145 -31.22 18.00 -4.21
CA PHE A 145 -32.66 18.19 -4.21
C PHE A 145 -33.06 19.26 -3.19
N LYS A 146 -34.16 19.97 -3.48
CA LYS A 146 -34.69 21.02 -2.62
C LYS A 146 -35.88 20.48 -1.82
N SER A 147 -35.83 20.61 -0.51
CA SER A 147 -36.83 20.08 0.41
C SER A 147 -37.92 21.12 0.70
N ASP A 148 -39.06 20.69 1.27
CA ASP A 148 -40.25 21.55 1.46
C ASP A 148 -40.00 22.75 2.39
N ASP A 149 -39.03 22.63 3.31
CA ASP A 149 -38.57 23.70 4.21
C ASP A 149 -37.57 24.67 3.55
N ASN A 150 -37.36 24.55 2.23
CA ASN A 150 -36.41 25.32 1.42
C ASN A 150 -34.92 25.02 1.75
N SER A 151 -34.62 23.98 2.52
CA SER A 151 -33.26 23.42 2.62
C SER A 151 -32.89 22.60 1.37
N PHE A 152 -31.66 22.09 1.33
CA PHE A 152 -31.18 21.20 0.27
C PHE A 152 -30.62 19.90 0.88
N GLU A 153 -30.95 18.78 0.23
CA GLU A 153 -30.47 17.44 0.59
C GLU A 153 -29.83 16.73 -0.61
N ALA A 154 -28.93 15.79 -0.35
CA ALA A 154 -28.28 14.93 -1.34
C ALA A 154 -29.15 13.71 -1.61
N GLY A 155 -29.51 13.48 -2.88
CA GLY A 155 -30.33 12.33 -3.30
C GLY A 155 -29.49 11.09 -3.59
N TRP A 156 -29.92 9.96 -3.03
CA TRP A 156 -29.26 8.67 -3.16
C TRP A 156 -30.23 7.59 -3.64
N ILE A 157 -29.82 6.84 -4.67
CA ILE A 157 -30.48 5.59 -5.07
C ILE A 157 -29.61 4.42 -4.67
N ILE A 158 -30.19 3.47 -3.94
CA ILE A 158 -29.62 2.16 -3.67
C ILE A 158 -30.34 1.16 -4.56
N ASP A 159 -29.70 0.70 -5.62
CA ASP A 159 -30.17 -0.39 -6.49
C ASP A 159 -29.70 -1.74 -5.94
N SER A 160 -30.58 -2.73 -5.94
CA SER A 160 -30.33 -4.10 -5.54
C SER A 160 -31.00 -5.05 -6.52
N VAL A 161 -30.19 -5.83 -7.25
CA VAL A 161 -30.64 -6.61 -8.42
C VAL A 161 -30.55 -8.11 -8.15
N ASN A 162 -31.59 -8.84 -8.58
CA ASN A 162 -31.54 -10.29 -8.78
C ASN A 162 -31.54 -10.59 -10.29
N ASN A 163 -30.44 -11.12 -10.80
CA ASN A 163 -30.23 -11.36 -12.23
C ASN A 163 -31.06 -12.55 -12.74
N GLU A 164 -31.31 -13.57 -11.91
CA GLU A 164 -32.08 -14.75 -12.31
C GLU A 164 -33.55 -14.41 -12.62
N SER A 165 -34.16 -13.53 -11.81
CA SER A 165 -35.55 -13.12 -11.98
C SER A 165 -35.74 -11.83 -12.79
N GLY A 166 -34.68 -11.08 -13.09
CA GLY A 166 -34.78 -9.77 -13.75
C GLY A 166 -35.38 -8.67 -12.87
N LEU A 167 -35.42 -8.88 -11.53
CA LEU A 167 -35.93 -7.92 -10.57
C LEU A 167 -34.84 -6.95 -10.08
N SER A 168 -35.17 -5.67 -10.01
CA SER A 168 -34.39 -4.63 -9.34
C SER A 168 -35.25 -3.95 -8.27
N VAL A 169 -34.65 -3.62 -7.14
CA VAL A 169 -35.25 -2.84 -6.06
C VAL A 169 -34.48 -1.54 -5.90
N LEU A 170 -35.15 -0.42 -6.11
CA LEU A 170 -34.61 0.92 -5.84
C LEU A 170 -35.11 1.40 -4.47
N SER A 171 -34.20 1.52 -3.51
CA SER A 171 -34.44 2.21 -2.24
C SER A 171 -33.88 3.62 -2.34
N ILE A 172 -34.73 4.63 -2.23
CA ILE A 172 -34.34 6.03 -2.42
C ILE A 172 -34.44 6.80 -1.11
N CYS A 173 -33.36 7.48 -0.76
CA CYS A 173 -33.22 8.26 0.46
C CYS A 173 -32.47 9.57 0.23
N PHE A 174 -32.63 10.50 1.16
CA PHE A 174 -31.86 11.73 1.21
C PHE A 174 -30.88 11.74 2.38
N THR A 175 -29.78 12.48 2.24
CA THR A 175 -28.88 12.84 3.35
C THR A 175 -28.66 14.37 3.40
N PRO A 176 -28.36 14.96 4.57
CA PRO A 176 -27.95 16.35 4.68
C PRO A 176 -26.74 16.69 3.79
N ILE A 177 -26.70 17.94 3.32
CA ILE A 177 -25.52 18.54 2.69
C ILE A 177 -24.82 19.39 3.75
N ILE A 178 -23.51 19.20 3.94
CA ILE A 178 -22.72 20.02 4.87
C ILE A 178 -21.97 21.09 4.09
N THR A 179 -22.05 22.34 4.54
CA THR A 179 -21.22 23.44 4.00
C THR A 179 -20.00 23.66 4.89
N THR A 180 -18.80 23.73 4.30
CA THR A 180 -17.57 24.07 5.03
C THR A 180 -17.51 25.57 5.38
N ALA A 181 -16.54 25.98 6.21
CA ALA A 181 -16.33 27.40 6.54
C ALA A 181 -15.99 28.25 5.30
N GLU A 182 -15.43 27.62 4.26
CA GLU A 182 -15.08 28.21 2.96
C GLU A 182 -16.25 28.24 1.97
N GLY A 183 -17.43 27.73 2.36
CA GLY A 183 -18.62 27.69 1.52
C GLY A 183 -18.73 26.46 0.59
N LYS A 184 -17.81 25.49 0.68
CA LYS A 184 -17.86 24.27 -0.14
C LYS A 184 -18.95 23.31 0.36
N GLU A 185 -19.75 22.75 -0.56
CA GLU A 185 -20.68 21.67 -0.23
C GLU A 185 -19.96 20.31 -0.10
N MET A 186 -20.39 19.50 0.86
CA MET A 186 -19.93 18.14 1.09
C MET A 186 -21.14 17.20 1.19
N TYR A 187 -21.19 16.25 0.27
CA TYR A 187 -22.18 15.17 0.25
C TYR A 187 -21.69 14.03 1.15
N GLN A 188 -22.58 13.49 1.98
CA GLN A 188 -22.28 12.37 2.87
C GLN A 188 -22.91 11.08 2.35
N LEU A 189 -22.21 9.96 2.49
CA LEU A 189 -22.84 8.66 2.24
C LEU A 189 -23.95 8.37 3.26
N PRO A 190 -24.99 7.61 2.87
CA PRO A 190 -26.05 7.16 3.77
C PRO A 190 -25.54 6.35 4.97
N ASN A 191 -25.91 6.78 6.17
CA ASN A 191 -25.63 6.10 7.44
C ASN A 191 -26.84 6.13 8.40
N GLU A 192 -26.72 5.43 9.53
CA GLU A 192 -27.85 5.16 10.44
C GLU A 192 -28.51 6.40 11.04
N THR A 193 -27.84 7.55 11.02
CA THR A 193 -28.29 8.80 11.66
C THR A 193 -28.52 9.96 10.69
N ASN A 194 -28.10 9.85 9.42
CA ASN A 194 -28.21 10.92 8.42
C ASN A 194 -29.18 10.61 7.27
N ILE A 195 -30.01 9.56 7.37
CA ILE A 195 -30.94 9.13 6.33
C ILE A 195 -32.37 9.65 6.55
N THR A 196 -32.89 10.36 5.56
CA THR A 196 -34.33 10.57 5.36
C THR A 196 -34.85 9.50 4.39
N SER A 197 -35.70 8.58 4.86
CA SER A 197 -36.31 7.55 3.99
C SER A 197 -37.37 8.16 3.07
N THR A 198 -37.33 7.89 1.76
CA THR A 198 -38.24 8.56 0.81
C THR A 198 -39.17 7.59 0.09
N MET A 199 -38.63 6.59 -0.61
CA MET A 199 -39.44 5.71 -1.45
C MET A 199 -38.78 4.37 -1.76
N LEU A 200 -39.63 3.42 -2.12
CA LEU A 200 -39.31 2.09 -2.61
C LEU A 200 -39.95 1.92 -3.99
N SER A 201 -39.16 1.54 -4.97
CA SER A 201 -39.64 1.09 -6.28
C SER A 201 -39.09 -0.28 -6.62
N ILE A 202 -39.87 -1.07 -7.34
CA ILE A 202 -39.51 -2.43 -7.78
C ILE A 202 -39.74 -2.52 -9.28
N PHE A 203 -38.68 -2.90 -10.00
CA PHE A 203 -38.65 -3.06 -11.45
C PHE A 203 -38.56 -4.54 -11.81
N GLN A 204 -39.17 -4.90 -12.93
CA GLN A 204 -39.02 -6.18 -13.64
C GLN A 204 -38.61 -5.86 -15.07
N ASP A 205 -37.45 -6.33 -15.52
CA ASP A 205 -36.94 -6.11 -16.88
C ASP A 205 -37.01 -4.63 -17.32
N ALA A 206 -36.51 -3.74 -16.45
CA ALA A 206 -36.54 -2.27 -16.57
C ALA A 206 -37.94 -1.61 -16.60
N SER A 207 -39.02 -2.35 -16.38
CA SER A 207 -40.37 -1.80 -16.20
C SER A 207 -40.72 -1.67 -14.72
N GLU A 208 -41.17 -0.50 -14.27
CA GLU A 208 -41.64 -0.31 -12.89
C GLU A 208 -42.93 -1.10 -12.66
N ILE A 209 -42.92 -2.05 -11.71
CA ILE A 209 -44.07 -2.92 -11.39
C ILE A 209 -44.66 -2.65 -10.00
N TYR A 210 -43.98 -1.87 -9.16
CA TYR A 210 -44.50 -1.39 -7.89
C TYR A 210 -43.77 -0.11 -7.45
N TYR A 211 -44.51 0.81 -6.85
CA TYR A 211 -44.00 2.09 -6.36
C TYR A 211 -44.70 2.49 -5.06
N THR A 212 -43.95 2.97 -4.06
CA THR A 212 -44.54 3.60 -2.87
C THR A 212 -43.62 4.61 -2.19
N ARG A 213 -44.24 5.62 -1.55
CA ARG A 213 -43.61 6.53 -0.58
C ARG A 213 -44.08 6.28 0.86
N THR A 214 -45.07 5.42 1.07
CA THR A 214 -45.70 5.21 2.38
C THR A 214 -45.08 4.02 3.09
N ASN A 215 -44.90 4.14 4.41
CA ASN A 215 -44.36 3.11 5.30
C ASN A 215 -42.97 2.56 4.92
N VAL A 216 -42.23 3.26 4.06
CA VAL A 216 -40.84 2.91 3.70
C VAL A 216 -39.91 3.32 4.83
N THR A 217 -39.11 2.37 5.31
CA THR A 217 -38.00 2.62 6.23
C THR A 217 -36.72 2.09 5.61
N ILE A 218 -35.74 2.97 5.40
CA ILE A 218 -34.41 2.66 4.91
C ILE A 218 -33.43 2.92 6.06
N LYS A 219 -32.53 1.96 6.28
CA LYS A 219 -31.34 2.09 7.13
C LYS A 219 -30.14 1.67 6.31
N ALA A 220 -29.04 2.38 6.44
CA ALA A 220 -27.78 1.97 5.86
C ALA A 220 -26.63 2.36 6.78
N LYS A 221 -25.45 1.81 6.52
CA LYS A 221 -24.18 2.31 7.03
C LYS A 221 -23.15 2.07 5.95
N LEU A 222 -22.93 3.08 5.10
CA LEU A 222 -22.07 3.01 3.94
C LEU A 222 -20.82 3.88 4.16
N GLU A 223 -19.65 3.30 3.90
CA GLU A 223 -18.34 3.92 4.06
C GLU A 223 -17.58 3.75 2.74
N GLN A 224 -17.00 4.83 2.21
CA GLN A 224 -16.18 4.75 1.00
C GLN A 224 -14.92 3.94 1.30
N THR A 225 -14.54 3.04 0.38
CA THR A 225 -13.29 2.29 0.52
C THR A 225 -12.10 3.13 0.03
N LYS A 226 -10.91 2.54 -0.02
CA LYS A 226 -9.75 3.16 -0.70
C LYS A 226 -9.88 3.23 -2.23
N TYR A 227 -10.86 2.51 -2.80
CA TYR A 227 -11.20 2.57 -4.22
C TYR A 227 -12.35 3.55 -4.38
N GLU A 228 -12.17 4.58 -5.19
CA GLU A 228 -13.11 5.70 -5.28
C GLU A 228 -14.51 5.26 -5.75
N GLU A 229 -14.57 4.23 -6.60
CA GLU A 229 -15.80 3.65 -7.18
C GLU A 229 -16.43 2.53 -6.32
N ILE A 230 -15.95 2.29 -5.10
CA ILE A 230 -16.50 1.26 -4.19
C ILE A 230 -16.81 1.83 -2.81
N ALA A 231 -18.07 1.67 -2.40
CA ALA A 231 -18.50 1.77 -1.01
C ALA A 231 -18.61 0.37 -0.37
N SER A 232 -18.44 0.29 0.94
CA SER A 232 -18.67 -0.93 1.72
C SER A 232 -19.66 -0.65 2.85
N GLY A 233 -20.46 -1.64 3.24
CA GLY A 233 -21.38 -1.44 4.36
C GLY A 233 -22.54 -2.40 4.44
N TYR A 234 -23.65 -1.90 4.98
CA TYR A 234 -24.94 -2.57 4.94
C TYR A 234 -26.06 -1.64 4.49
N ILE A 235 -27.10 -2.23 3.93
CA ILE A 235 -28.40 -1.62 3.65
C ILE A 235 -29.51 -2.51 4.20
N LYS A 236 -30.59 -1.90 4.68
CA LYS A 236 -31.84 -2.54 5.05
C LYS A 236 -33.00 -1.66 4.65
N THR A 237 -33.94 -2.21 3.88
CA THR A 237 -35.19 -1.51 3.51
C THR A 237 -36.37 -2.38 3.90
N THR A 238 -37.34 -1.80 4.60
CA THR A 238 -38.60 -2.45 4.94
C THR A 238 -39.77 -1.57 4.51
N CYS A 239 -40.84 -2.16 3.98
CA CYS A 239 -42.06 -1.45 3.65
C CYS A 239 -43.27 -2.35 3.92
N THR A 240 -44.27 -1.87 4.64
CA THR A 240 -45.47 -2.67 4.92
C THR A 240 -46.51 -2.55 3.81
N ASN A 241 -47.31 -3.60 3.60
CA ASN A 241 -48.41 -3.64 2.64
C ASN A 241 -47.99 -3.39 1.16
N VAL A 242 -46.82 -3.90 0.76
CA VAL A 242 -46.38 -4.03 -0.63
C VAL A 242 -47.16 -5.17 -1.29
N ASN A 243 -48.24 -4.82 -2.00
CA ASN A 243 -49.17 -5.79 -2.60
C ASN A 243 -49.78 -6.77 -1.56
N GLN A 244 -50.31 -6.25 -0.45
CA GLN A 244 -50.93 -7.01 0.65
C GLN A 244 -49.96 -7.80 1.55
N GLU A 245 -48.65 -7.68 1.34
CA GLU A 245 -47.62 -8.33 2.14
C GLU A 245 -46.52 -7.35 2.57
N ASP A 246 -45.68 -7.74 3.53
CA ASP A 246 -44.55 -6.90 3.95
C ASP A 246 -43.30 -7.18 3.10
N PHE A 247 -42.69 -6.10 2.61
CA PHE A 247 -41.40 -6.12 1.92
C PHE A 247 -40.27 -5.96 2.94
N SER A 248 -39.22 -6.76 2.77
CA SER A 248 -37.95 -6.61 3.49
C SER A 248 -36.79 -6.90 2.55
N LEU A 249 -35.74 -6.08 2.65
CA LEU A 249 -34.46 -6.20 1.96
C LEU A 249 -33.35 -6.03 3.00
N GLU A 250 -32.34 -6.89 2.98
CA GLU A 250 -31.09 -6.72 3.72
C GLU A 250 -29.91 -7.13 2.83
N TYR A 251 -28.83 -6.35 2.83
CA TYR A 251 -27.58 -6.66 2.14
C TYR A 251 -26.38 -6.13 2.91
N ARG A 252 -25.28 -6.88 2.88
CA ARG A 252 -23.99 -6.55 3.49
C ARG A 252 -22.86 -6.87 2.52
N GLY A 253 -22.00 -5.90 2.24
CA GLY A 253 -20.86 -6.13 1.36
C GLY A 253 -20.35 -4.86 0.70
N LEU A 254 -19.85 -5.01 -0.53
CA LEU A 254 -19.41 -3.93 -1.40
C LEU A 254 -20.57 -3.46 -2.28
N HIS A 255 -20.56 -2.18 -2.63
CA HIS A 255 -21.49 -1.55 -3.55
C HIS A 255 -20.67 -0.78 -4.59
N HIS A 256 -21.03 -0.89 -5.88
CA HIS A 256 -20.52 0.04 -6.88
C HIS A 256 -21.00 1.45 -6.51
N LEU A 257 -20.12 2.44 -6.58
CA LEU A 257 -20.38 3.82 -6.19
C LEU A 257 -20.36 4.73 -7.42
N HIS A 258 -21.54 5.14 -7.88
CA HIS A 258 -21.69 5.99 -9.06
C HIS A 258 -21.83 7.46 -8.65
N LEU A 259 -20.75 8.23 -8.77
CA LEU A 259 -20.66 9.63 -8.36
C LEU A 259 -20.70 10.63 -9.52
N GLN A 260 -21.32 10.26 -10.65
CA GLN A 260 -21.24 11.02 -11.91
C GLN A 260 -21.72 12.47 -11.80
N ASN A 261 -22.61 12.78 -10.85
CA ASN A 261 -23.13 14.13 -10.60
C ASN A 261 -22.39 14.89 -9.45
N TRP A 262 -21.36 14.31 -8.84
CA TRP A 262 -20.69 14.89 -7.65
C TRP A 262 -19.76 16.05 -8.01
N THR A 263 -19.12 16.03 -9.19
CA THR A 263 -18.01 16.94 -9.53
C THR A 263 -18.42 18.35 -9.96
N ASP A 264 -19.72 18.64 -10.09
CA ASP A 264 -20.23 19.92 -10.62
C ASP A 264 -20.52 20.98 -9.53
N SER A 265 -19.93 20.84 -8.33
CA SER A 265 -20.11 21.72 -7.15
C SER A 265 -18.83 22.39 -6.66
#